data_AF-A0A0Q6WXC4-F1
#
_entry.id   AF-A0A0Q6WXC4-F1
#
_cell.length_a   1.000
_cell.length_b   1.000
_cell.length_c   1.000
_cell.angle_alpha   90.00
_cell.angle_beta   90.00
_cell.angle_gamma   90.00
#
_symmetry.space_group_name_H-M   'P 1'
#
loop_
_entity.id
_entity.type
_entity.pdbx_description
1 polymer ?
#
loop_
_entity_poly.entity_id
_entity_poly.type
_entity_poly.pdbx_seq_one_letter_code
_entity_poly.pdbx_strand_id
1 'polypeptide(L)'
;MGEIVGAGLLAHVPTIVLPEADRLELNEGKEITLVTGLRQLREDVFDSDDYDTVVVLDSHWATTVEFVVTAQQRRAGLFTSEELPRGMCRMPYDFPGDPELAHNIARFADKHGTWVTAIDDEYLPIYYATINLWKFLGEGLPDKRWVTIGVCQTGDMEDHLRLGRALADGIATTPGRRVLVIASGALSHTFWPLRELRDHESSDPGHIFTSEAREADYERIAWFKEGRHDKVLDTMDEFWKYKPEARFYHYLMMAGALGEQACVAEARQYGEYENSIGTGQVHLWFDRPAEGWTGTGAPASASPRTPHSRS
;
A
#
# COMPACT_ATOMS: atom_id res chain seq x y z
N MET A 1 19.85 13.60 -7.31
CA MET A 1 19.30 12.23 -7.23
C MET A 1 17.80 12.38 -6.98
N GLY A 2 16.96 11.47 -7.45
CA GLY A 2 15.59 11.39 -6.93
C GLY A 2 15.60 10.75 -5.55
N GLU A 3 14.49 10.85 -4.82
CA GLU A 3 14.42 10.38 -3.45
C GLU A 3 12.99 10.03 -3.02
N ILE A 4 12.88 9.03 -2.14
CA ILE A 4 11.64 8.75 -1.42
C ILE A 4 11.58 9.72 -0.24
N VAL A 5 10.59 10.60 -0.20
CA VAL A 5 10.45 11.66 0.82
C VAL A 5 9.41 11.33 1.89
N GLY A 6 8.55 10.36 1.64
CA GLY A 6 7.60 9.82 2.60
C GLY A 6 7.03 8.49 2.13
N ALA A 7 6.50 7.70 3.04
CA ALA A 7 5.88 6.43 2.72
C ALA A 7 4.65 6.17 3.58
N GLY A 8 3.75 5.30 3.14
CA GLY A 8 2.55 4.98 3.93
C GLY A 8 2.05 3.56 3.69
N LEU A 9 1.61 2.89 4.76
CA LEU A 9 0.75 1.70 4.71
C LEU A 9 -0.68 2.17 4.95
N LEU A 10 -1.47 2.25 3.89
CA LEU A 10 -2.77 2.92 3.92
C LEU A 10 -3.87 1.96 3.46
N ALA A 11 -4.88 1.80 4.31
CA ALA A 11 -6.12 1.11 3.96
C ALA A 11 -6.84 1.82 2.80
N HIS A 12 -7.38 1.05 1.87
CA HIS A 12 -8.18 1.57 0.75
C HIS A 12 -9.62 1.05 0.76
N VAL A 13 -10.08 0.63 1.94
CA VAL A 13 -11.31 -0.12 2.11
C VAL A 13 -12.50 0.60 1.45
N PRO A 14 -13.34 -0.11 0.69
CA PRO A 14 -14.47 0.50 -0.04
C PRO A 14 -15.44 1.34 0.79
N THR A 15 -15.57 1.08 2.09
CA THR A 15 -16.45 1.82 2.99
C THR A 15 -16.10 3.31 3.05
N ILE A 16 -14.83 3.70 2.87
CA ILE A 16 -14.40 5.11 2.93
C ILE A 16 -14.98 5.96 1.80
N VAL A 17 -15.33 5.36 0.66
CA VAL A 17 -15.87 6.07 -0.51
C VAL A 17 -17.39 5.95 -0.67
N LEU A 18 -18.07 5.24 0.24
CA LEU A 18 -19.53 5.22 0.29
C LEU A 18 -20.10 6.61 0.60
N PRO A 19 -21.38 6.90 0.30
CA PRO A 19 -22.06 8.10 0.78
C PRO A 19 -21.96 8.25 2.31
N GLU A 20 -21.85 9.48 2.81
CA GLU A 20 -21.70 9.74 4.26
C GLU A 20 -22.84 9.17 5.09
N ALA A 21 -24.08 9.31 4.62
CA ALA A 21 -25.24 8.72 5.31
C ALA A 21 -25.11 7.20 5.49
N ASP A 22 -24.62 6.49 4.46
CA ASP A 22 -24.42 5.05 4.50
C ASP A 22 -23.28 4.69 5.49
N ARG A 23 -22.18 5.45 5.50
CA ARG A 23 -21.08 5.23 6.45
C ARG A 23 -21.52 5.42 7.89
N LEU A 24 -22.28 6.48 8.16
CA LEU A 24 -22.85 6.74 9.49
C LEU A 24 -23.81 5.61 9.90
N GLU A 25 -24.66 5.12 8.99
CA GLU A 25 -25.56 4.00 9.27
C GLU A 25 -24.79 2.73 9.64
N LEU A 26 -23.75 2.39 8.88
CA LEU A 26 -22.91 1.21 9.11
C LEU A 26 -22.14 1.27 10.43
N ASN A 27 -21.86 2.47 10.95
CA ASN A 27 -21.02 2.69 12.12
C ASN A 27 -21.74 3.38 13.28
N GLU A 28 -23.00 2.99 13.53
CA GLU A 28 -23.79 3.41 14.70
C GLU A 28 -23.93 4.94 14.86
N GLY A 29 -24.00 5.66 13.74
CA GLY A 29 -24.09 7.11 13.68
C GLY A 29 -22.76 7.85 13.88
N LYS A 30 -21.62 7.15 13.94
CA LYS A 30 -20.27 7.72 14.03
C LYS A 30 -19.61 7.68 12.66
N GLU A 31 -18.79 8.69 12.34
CA GLU A 31 -17.95 8.61 11.14
C GLU A 31 -16.84 7.57 11.34
N ILE A 32 -16.44 6.91 10.26
CA ILE A 32 -15.33 5.93 10.24
C ILE A 32 -14.02 6.71 10.35
N THR A 33 -13.16 6.37 11.31
CA THR A 33 -11.96 7.19 11.56
C THR A 33 -10.94 7.08 10.43
N LEU A 34 -10.96 6.02 9.62
CA LEU A 34 -10.19 5.94 8.36
C LEU A 34 -10.49 7.13 7.41
N VAL A 35 -11.75 7.55 7.30
CA VAL A 35 -12.15 8.71 6.46
C VAL A 35 -11.55 10.00 6.99
N THR A 36 -11.70 10.24 8.30
CA THR A 36 -11.14 11.44 8.93
C THR A 36 -9.61 11.43 8.95
N GLY A 37 -9.01 10.24 9.10
CA GLY A 37 -7.57 10.02 9.07
C GLY A 37 -6.98 10.37 7.71
N LEU A 38 -7.59 9.94 6.61
CA LEU A 38 -7.14 10.33 5.26
C LEU A 38 -7.28 11.83 4.99
N ARG A 39 -8.32 12.49 5.52
CA ARG A 39 -8.46 13.95 5.43
C ARG A 39 -7.35 14.66 6.19
N GLN A 40 -7.02 14.19 7.39
CA GLN A 40 -5.92 14.75 8.17
C GLN A 40 -4.56 14.48 7.50
N LEU A 41 -4.33 13.27 6.99
CA LEU A 41 -3.11 12.94 6.23
C LEU A 41 -2.99 13.81 4.97
N ARG A 42 -4.11 14.12 4.32
CA ARG A 42 -4.14 15.04 3.17
C ARG A 42 -3.60 16.42 3.58
N GLU A 43 -4.11 16.98 4.67
CA GLU A 43 -3.68 18.30 5.17
C GLU A 43 -2.22 18.30 5.65
N ASP A 44 -1.84 17.29 6.43
CA ASP A 44 -0.55 17.19 7.12
C ASP A 44 0.63 16.79 6.23
N VAL A 45 0.36 16.26 5.02
CA VAL A 45 1.39 15.73 4.11
C VAL A 45 1.13 16.13 2.67
N PHE A 46 -0.03 15.81 2.10
CA PHE A 46 -0.22 15.94 0.65
C PHE A 46 -0.42 17.41 0.20
N ASP A 47 -0.96 18.26 1.08
CA ASP A 47 -1.05 19.71 0.85
C ASP A 47 0.18 20.48 1.37
N SER A 48 0.90 19.96 2.37
CA SER A 48 2.04 20.65 3.00
C SER A 48 3.39 20.30 2.38
N ASP A 49 3.59 19.03 2.02
CA ASP A 49 4.90 18.50 1.71
C ASP A 49 5.24 18.61 0.24
N ASP A 50 6.54 18.63 0.04
CA ASP A 50 7.17 18.94 -1.21
C ASP A 50 7.50 17.62 -1.93
N TYR A 51 6.57 17.15 -2.78
CA TYR A 51 6.70 15.92 -3.58
C TYR A 51 6.17 16.11 -5.00
N ASP A 52 6.55 15.21 -5.92
CA ASP A 52 6.22 15.35 -7.35
C ASP A 52 5.39 14.17 -7.88
N THR A 53 5.63 12.97 -7.34
CA THR A 53 4.97 11.72 -7.78
C THR A 53 4.59 10.86 -6.58
N VAL A 54 3.41 10.26 -6.63
CA VAL A 54 2.97 9.19 -5.74
C VAL A 54 3.09 7.86 -6.48
N VAL A 55 3.79 6.89 -5.88
CA VAL A 55 3.82 5.50 -6.34
C VAL A 55 2.93 4.67 -5.41
N VAL A 56 1.87 4.08 -5.96
CA VAL A 56 0.94 3.21 -5.24
C VAL A 56 1.28 1.75 -5.54
N LEU A 57 1.55 0.98 -4.49
CA LEU A 57 1.76 -0.46 -4.52
C LEU A 57 0.41 -1.10 -4.21
N ASP A 58 -0.28 -1.53 -5.26
CA ASP A 58 -1.70 -1.86 -5.25
C ASP A 58 -1.91 -3.37 -5.05
N SER A 59 -2.48 -3.75 -3.91
CA SER A 59 -2.77 -5.14 -3.55
C SER A 59 -3.87 -5.80 -4.41
N HIS A 60 -4.74 -5.01 -5.06
CA HIS A 60 -5.85 -5.50 -5.88
C HIS A 60 -5.46 -5.68 -7.34
N TRP A 61 -4.39 -5.03 -7.79
CA TRP A 61 -3.85 -5.27 -9.11
C TRP A 61 -2.90 -6.47 -9.13
N ALA A 62 -3.47 -7.67 -9.27
CA ALA A 62 -2.71 -8.91 -9.36
C ALA A 62 -2.28 -9.21 -10.81
N THR A 63 -0.97 -9.17 -11.08
CA THR A 63 -0.35 -9.65 -12.32
C THR A 63 0.12 -11.09 -12.17
N THR A 64 0.40 -11.77 -13.30
CA THR A 64 0.75 -13.21 -13.28
C THR A 64 2.21 -13.51 -13.54
N VAL A 65 2.83 -12.86 -14.53
CA VAL A 65 4.14 -13.26 -15.04
C VAL A 65 5.24 -12.34 -14.52
N GLU A 66 4.95 -11.06 -14.31
CA GLU A 66 5.93 -10.02 -14.01
C GLU A 66 5.24 -8.90 -13.21
N PHE A 67 6.03 -8.06 -12.56
CA PHE A 67 5.52 -6.81 -12.01
C PHE A 67 5.26 -5.82 -13.13
N VAL A 68 4.14 -5.10 -13.05
CA VAL A 68 3.77 -4.09 -14.04
C VAL A 68 3.70 -2.73 -13.35
N VAL A 69 4.35 -1.73 -13.95
CA VAL A 69 4.28 -0.32 -13.54
C VAL A 69 3.55 0.48 -14.61
N THR A 70 2.59 1.31 -14.22
CA THR A 70 1.85 2.18 -15.15
C THR A 70 2.78 3.26 -15.72
N ALA A 71 2.80 3.40 -17.04
CA ALA A 71 3.65 4.35 -17.76
C ALA A 71 2.85 5.27 -18.71
N GLN A 72 1.53 5.40 -18.51
CA GLN A 72 0.72 6.36 -19.26
C GLN A 72 1.10 7.81 -18.88
N GLN A 73 1.05 8.74 -19.83
CA GLN A 73 1.25 10.18 -19.55
C GLN A 73 0.14 10.76 -18.68
N ARG A 74 -1.09 10.25 -18.81
CA ARG A 74 -2.26 10.64 -18.03
C ARG A 74 -3.20 9.44 -17.95
N ARG A 75 -3.87 9.28 -16.82
CA ARG A 75 -4.94 8.29 -16.65
C ARG A 75 -6.21 9.03 -16.28
N ALA A 76 -7.24 8.89 -17.10
CA ALA A 76 -8.52 9.54 -16.89
C ALA A 76 -9.66 8.62 -17.33
N GLY A 77 -10.79 8.67 -16.62
CA GLY A 77 -11.94 7.87 -17.00
C GLY A 77 -12.99 7.74 -15.89
N LEU A 78 -13.84 6.74 -16.06
CA LEU A 78 -14.82 6.31 -15.07
C LEU A 78 -14.47 4.89 -14.63
N PHE A 79 -14.18 4.72 -13.35
CA PHE A 79 -13.92 3.43 -12.74
C PHE A 79 -15.22 2.85 -12.14
N THR A 80 -15.47 1.57 -12.36
CA THR A 80 -16.49 0.81 -11.62
C THR A 80 -15.83 -0.43 -11.07
N SER A 81 -15.90 -0.62 -9.75
CA SER A 81 -15.33 -1.81 -9.12
C SER A 81 -16.04 -3.07 -9.57
N GLU A 82 -15.27 -4.07 -9.97
CA GLU A 82 -15.71 -5.42 -10.26
C GLU A 82 -16.14 -6.18 -8.99
N GLU A 83 -15.53 -5.83 -7.84
CA GLU A 83 -15.80 -6.47 -6.55
C GLU A 83 -17.04 -5.87 -5.87
N LEU A 84 -17.14 -4.54 -5.82
CA LEU A 84 -18.23 -3.81 -5.15
C LEU A 84 -18.84 -2.71 -6.03
N PRO A 85 -19.45 -3.07 -7.18
CA PRO A 85 -20.00 -2.10 -8.14
C PRO A 85 -21.14 -1.24 -7.59
N ARG A 86 -21.79 -1.67 -6.50
CA ARG A 86 -22.87 -0.88 -5.86
C ARG A 86 -22.32 0.37 -5.16
N GLY A 87 -21.20 0.24 -4.47
CA GLY A 87 -20.57 1.32 -3.70
C GLY A 87 -19.62 2.17 -4.52
N MET A 88 -18.99 1.57 -5.54
CA MET A 88 -17.97 2.21 -6.39
C MET A 88 -18.39 2.12 -7.86
N CYS A 89 -19.43 2.88 -8.22
CA CYS A 89 -20.00 2.92 -9.57
C CYS A 89 -19.62 4.21 -10.30
N ARG A 90 -19.01 4.10 -11.49
CA ARG A 90 -18.64 5.23 -12.35
C ARG A 90 -17.92 6.36 -11.60
N MET A 91 -16.98 6.00 -10.73
CA MET A 91 -16.13 6.93 -10.02
C MET A 91 -15.21 7.65 -11.02
N PRO A 92 -15.32 8.97 -11.19
CA PRO A 92 -14.43 9.70 -12.07
C PRO A 92 -13.03 9.77 -11.47
N TYR A 93 -12.02 9.62 -12.32
CA TYR A 93 -10.62 9.86 -11.97
C TYR A 93 -9.91 10.58 -13.11
N ASP A 94 -8.94 11.42 -12.77
CA ASP A 94 -8.15 12.15 -13.75
C ASP A 94 -6.84 12.67 -13.15
N PHE A 95 -5.70 12.06 -13.50
CA PHE A 95 -4.40 12.45 -12.98
C PHE A 95 -3.26 12.22 -13.98
N PRO A 96 -2.18 13.05 -13.94
CA PRO A 96 -0.99 12.79 -14.73
C PRO A 96 -0.26 11.54 -14.22
N GLY A 97 0.29 10.75 -15.14
CA GLY A 97 1.21 9.66 -14.80
C GLY A 97 2.66 10.12 -14.85
N ASP A 98 3.60 9.20 -14.64
CA ASP A 98 5.04 9.50 -14.65
C ASP A 98 5.86 8.48 -15.46
N PRO A 99 5.82 8.56 -16.80
CA PRO A 99 6.42 7.53 -17.66
C PRO A 99 7.95 7.47 -17.54
N GLU A 100 8.59 8.61 -17.27
CA GLU A 100 10.03 8.66 -17.01
C GLU A 100 10.41 7.80 -15.81
N LEU A 101 9.71 7.98 -14.68
CA LEU A 101 9.93 7.19 -13.47
C LEU A 101 9.62 5.71 -13.71
N ALA A 102 8.50 5.40 -14.37
CA ALA A 102 8.09 4.03 -14.67
C ALA A 102 9.17 3.28 -15.48
N HIS A 103 9.69 3.89 -16.54
CA HIS A 103 10.77 3.30 -17.33
C HIS A 103 12.10 3.22 -16.55
N ASN A 104 12.41 4.17 -15.67
CA ASN A 104 13.59 4.10 -14.83
C ASN A 104 13.50 2.94 -13.82
N ILE A 105 12.34 2.69 -13.21
CA ILE A 105 12.11 1.53 -12.34
C ILE A 105 12.32 0.23 -13.13
N ALA A 106 11.71 0.11 -14.31
CA ALA A 106 11.81 -1.10 -15.14
C ALA A 106 13.27 -1.43 -15.53
N ARG A 107 14.12 -0.43 -15.75
CA ARG A 107 15.55 -0.62 -16.08
C ARG A 107 16.36 -1.31 -14.99
N PHE A 108 15.89 -1.30 -13.74
CA PHE A 108 16.58 -1.95 -12.61
C PHE A 108 16.13 -3.39 -12.35
N ALA A 109 15.18 -3.93 -13.11
CA ALA A 109 14.69 -5.29 -12.96
C ALA A 109 15.83 -6.32 -12.98
N ASP A 110 16.69 -6.27 -14.00
CA ASP A 110 17.82 -7.21 -14.17
C ASP A 110 18.84 -7.10 -13.02
N LYS A 111 19.13 -5.89 -12.54
CA LYS A 111 20.07 -5.66 -11.42
C LYS A 111 19.64 -6.41 -10.16
N HIS A 112 18.33 -6.47 -9.92
CA HIS A 112 17.74 -7.13 -8.75
C HIS A 112 17.25 -8.55 -9.05
N GLY A 113 17.44 -9.06 -10.26
CA GLY A 113 17.01 -10.41 -10.63
C GLY A 113 15.49 -10.61 -10.52
N THR A 114 14.72 -9.64 -11.00
CA THR A 114 13.26 -9.67 -11.08
C THR A 114 12.79 -9.21 -12.48
N TRP A 115 11.48 -9.21 -12.74
CA TRP A 115 10.89 -8.74 -14.00
C TRP A 115 9.92 -7.61 -13.72
N VAL A 116 10.20 -6.44 -14.31
CA VAL A 116 9.36 -5.25 -14.17
C VAL A 116 9.16 -4.64 -15.53
N THR A 117 7.91 -4.52 -15.96
CA THR A 117 7.55 -3.97 -17.26
C THR A 117 6.74 -2.69 -17.09
N ALA A 118 7.19 -1.62 -17.73
CA ALA A 118 6.48 -0.35 -17.82
C ALA A 118 5.47 -0.41 -18.96
N ILE A 119 4.17 -0.24 -18.65
CA ILE A 119 3.08 -0.36 -19.62
C ILE A 119 2.33 0.97 -19.76
N ASP A 120 2.32 1.52 -20.97
CA ASP A 120 1.68 2.78 -21.35
C ASP A 120 0.37 2.58 -22.14
N ASP A 121 -0.13 1.35 -22.22
CA ASP A 121 -1.40 1.03 -22.88
C ASP A 121 -2.58 1.79 -22.23
N GLU A 122 -3.33 2.55 -23.03
CA GLU A 122 -4.46 3.37 -22.57
C GLU A 122 -5.62 2.55 -21.99
N TYR A 123 -5.70 1.26 -22.34
CA TYR A 123 -6.73 0.33 -21.87
C TYR A 123 -6.30 -0.50 -20.66
N LEU A 124 -5.08 -0.30 -20.15
CA LEU A 124 -4.64 -0.97 -18.92
C LEU A 124 -5.57 -0.55 -17.76
N PRO A 125 -6.22 -1.52 -17.08
CA PRO A 125 -7.22 -1.22 -16.06
C PRO A 125 -6.62 -0.51 -14.85
N ILE A 126 -7.49 0.18 -14.10
CA ILE A 126 -7.18 0.75 -12.80
C ILE A 126 -8.06 0.06 -11.75
N TYR A 127 -7.54 -0.06 -10.53
CA TYR A 127 -8.20 -0.77 -9.44
C TYR A 127 -8.53 0.18 -8.29
N TYR A 128 -9.49 -0.24 -7.46
CA TYR A 128 -10.05 0.66 -6.45
C TYR A 128 -9.05 1.00 -5.34
N ALA A 129 -8.04 0.17 -5.10
CA ALA A 129 -7.01 0.47 -4.10
C ALA A 129 -6.28 1.78 -4.43
N THR A 130 -5.87 1.95 -5.69
CA THR A 130 -5.37 3.24 -6.20
C THR A 130 -6.45 4.34 -6.19
N ILE A 131 -7.65 4.06 -6.73
CA ILE A 131 -8.70 5.10 -6.91
C ILE A 131 -9.16 5.69 -5.58
N ASN A 132 -9.40 4.85 -4.57
CA ASN A 132 -9.93 5.28 -3.29
C ASN A 132 -8.92 6.20 -2.59
N LEU A 133 -7.64 5.84 -2.56
CA LEU A 133 -6.61 6.70 -1.99
C LEU A 133 -6.40 7.98 -2.80
N TRP A 134 -6.39 7.90 -4.14
CA TRP A 134 -6.31 9.09 -5.00
C TRP A 134 -7.46 10.06 -4.74
N LYS A 135 -8.68 9.56 -4.51
CA LYS A 135 -9.86 10.40 -4.26
C LYS A 135 -9.70 11.28 -3.03
N PHE A 136 -9.03 10.79 -1.98
CA PHE A 136 -8.78 11.55 -0.75
C PHE A 136 -7.49 12.38 -0.82
N LEU A 137 -6.43 11.79 -1.38
CA LEU A 137 -5.07 12.32 -1.22
C LEU A 137 -4.59 13.07 -2.47
N GLY A 138 -5.10 12.73 -3.66
CA GLY A 138 -4.64 13.27 -4.95
C GLY A 138 -5.64 14.19 -5.65
N GLU A 139 -6.95 14.04 -5.41
CA GLU A 139 -7.96 14.89 -6.06
C GLU A 139 -7.73 16.37 -5.72
N GLY A 140 -7.87 17.23 -6.73
CA GLY A 140 -7.60 18.67 -6.59
C GLY A 140 -6.11 19.07 -6.62
N LEU A 141 -5.18 18.11 -6.80
CA LEU A 141 -3.74 18.38 -6.96
C LEU A 141 -3.28 18.08 -8.39
N PRO A 142 -3.54 18.97 -9.37
CA PRO A 142 -3.38 18.67 -10.80
C PRO A 142 -1.94 18.41 -11.24
N ASP A 143 -0.95 18.92 -10.49
CA ASP A 143 0.48 18.79 -10.81
C ASP A 143 1.13 17.54 -10.21
N LYS A 144 0.43 16.84 -9.30
CA LYS A 144 0.95 15.65 -8.61
C LYS A 144 0.68 14.41 -9.46
N ARG A 145 1.74 13.70 -9.81
CA ARG A 145 1.65 12.50 -10.64
C ARG A 145 1.32 11.28 -9.80
N TRP A 146 0.63 10.31 -10.39
CA TRP A 146 0.32 9.04 -9.77
C TRP A 146 0.74 7.88 -10.69
N VAL A 147 1.49 6.94 -10.12
CA VAL A 147 1.94 5.71 -10.75
C VAL A 147 1.48 4.55 -9.88
N THR A 148 0.97 3.49 -10.50
CA THR A 148 0.60 2.26 -9.80
C THR A 148 1.56 1.14 -10.18
N ILE A 149 1.90 0.28 -9.21
CA ILE A 149 2.57 -1.00 -9.41
C ILE A 149 1.71 -2.09 -8.76
N GLY A 150 1.36 -3.11 -9.52
CA GLY A 150 0.60 -4.27 -9.01
C GLY A 150 1.48 -5.30 -8.29
N VAL A 151 0.84 -6.19 -7.55
CA VAL A 151 1.47 -7.39 -6.96
C VAL A 151 1.55 -8.53 -7.99
N CYS A 152 2.62 -9.32 -7.98
CA CYS A 152 2.74 -10.48 -8.86
C CYS A 152 2.32 -11.74 -8.12
N GLN A 153 1.18 -12.34 -8.48
CA GLN A 153 0.57 -13.43 -7.72
C GLN A 153 1.42 -14.72 -7.68
N THR A 154 2.32 -14.89 -8.65
CA THR A 154 3.23 -16.03 -8.72
C THR A 154 4.54 -15.81 -7.93
N GLY A 155 4.82 -14.56 -7.54
CA GLY A 155 6.01 -14.20 -6.78
C GLY A 155 5.90 -14.56 -5.30
N ASP A 156 7.05 -14.76 -4.67
CA ASP A 156 7.17 -14.93 -3.22
C ASP A 156 7.64 -13.64 -2.51
N MET A 157 7.97 -13.73 -1.22
CA MET A 157 8.43 -12.57 -0.45
C MET A 157 9.68 -11.91 -1.06
N GLU A 158 10.67 -12.69 -1.49
CA GLU A 158 11.92 -12.14 -2.04
C GLU A 158 11.68 -11.47 -3.40
N ASP A 159 10.79 -12.01 -4.24
CA ASP A 159 10.43 -11.36 -5.51
C ASP A 159 9.86 -9.95 -5.29
N HIS A 160 9.02 -9.78 -4.27
CA HIS A 160 8.42 -8.49 -3.92
C HIS A 160 9.42 -7.54 -3.26
N LEU A 161 10.35 -8.05 -2.44
CA LEU A 161 11.47 -7.25 -1.92
C LEU A 161 12.37 -6.75 -3.08
N ARG A 162 12.69 -7.60 -4.06
CA ARG A 162 13.48 -7.23 -5.24
C ARG A 162 12.82 -6.14 -6.08
N LEU A 163 11.50 -6.20 -6.25
CA LEU A 163 10.76 -5.12 -6.87
C LEU A 163 10.93 -3.80 -6.10
N GLY A 164 10.82 -3.85 -4.76
CA GLY A 164 11.07 -2.68 -3.91
C GLY A 164 12.47 -2.08 -4.10
N ARG A 165 13.50 -2.92 -4.15
CA ARG A 165 14.88 -2.48 -4.41
C ARG A 165 15.02 -1.85 -5.82
N ALA A 166 14.37 -2.43 -6.83
CA ALA A 166 14.32 -1.86 -8.18
C ALA A 166 13.59 -0.51 -8.24
N LEU A 167 12.50 -0.37 -7.47
CA LEU A 167 11.78 0.88 -7.27
C LEU A 167 12.70 1.96 -6.67
N ALA A 168 13.42 1.65 -5.59
CA ALA A 168 14.33 2.60 -4.95
C ALA A 168 15.44 3.09 -5.90
N ASP A 169 16.08 2.18 -6.65
CA ASP A 169 17.10 2.55 -7.64
C ASP A 169 16.51 3.36 -8.82
N GLY A 170 15.31 2.99 -9.29
CA GLY A 170 14.58 3.74 -10.32
C GLY A 170 14.27 5.18 -9.89
N ILE A 171 13.83 5.35 -8.63
CA ILE A 171 13.62 6.67 -8.04
C ILE A 171 14.94 7.43 -7.93
N ALA A 172 15.99 6.81 -7.36
CA ALA A 172 17.29 7.46 -7.16
C ALA A 172 17.87 8.01 -8.48
N THR A 173 17.72 7.26 -9.58
CA THR A 173 18.22 7.68 -10.89
C THR A 173 17.34 8.68 -11.63
N THR A 174 16.14 8.99 -11.13
CA THR A 174 15.24 9.98 -11.73
C THR A 174 15.57 11.37 -11.15
N PRO A 175 16.26 12.28 -11.88
CA PRO A 175 16.87 13.46 -11.28
C PRO A 175 15.85 14.41 -10.65
N GLY A 176 16.05 14.76 -9.38
CA GLY A 176 15.26 15.75 -8.65
C GLY A 176 13.85 15.30 -8.28
N ARG A 177 13.49 14.03 -8.56
CA ARG A 177 12.15 13.52 -8.29
C ARG A 177 11.95 13.19 -6.82
N ARG A 178 10.97 13.82 -6.19
CA ARG A 178 10.55 13.52 -4.82
C ARG A 178 9.31 12.63 -4.85
N VAL A 179 9.42 11.44 -4.29
CA VAL A 179 8.41 10.38 -4.43
C VAL A 179 7.82 10.02 -3.07
N LEU A 180 6.49 9.96 -3.01
CA LEU A 180 5.76 9.29 -1.93
C LEU A 180 5.48 7.84 -2.34
N VAL A 181 5.78 6.88 -1.47
CA VAL A 181 5.52 5.45 -1.75
C VAL A 181 4.40 4.94 -0.83
N ILE A 182 3.29 4.52 -1.41
CA ILE A 182 2.12 4.07 -0.67
C ILE A 182 1.93 2.56 -0.89
N ALA A 183 2.12 1.78 0.16
CA ALA A 183 1.59 0.42 0.26
C ALA A 183 0.07 0.50 0.50
N SER A 184 -0.72 0.31 -0.55
CA SER A 184 -2.18 0.33 -0.50
C SER A 184 -2.66 -1.07 -0.17
N GLY A 185 -3.14 -1.27 1.05
CA GLY A 185 -3.52 -2.58 1.56
C GLY A 185 -3.84 -2.59 3.05
N ALA A 186 -4.47 -3.67 3.47
CA ALA A 186 -4.86 -3.95 4.83
C ALA A 186 -3.93 -4.99 5.50
N LEU A 187 -4.17 -5.20 6.79
CA LEU A 187 -3.48 -6.18 7.63
C LEU A 187 -4.13 -7.56 7.48
N SER A 188 -4.55 -8.22 8.57
CA SER A 188 -5.29 -9.48 8.50
C SER A 188 -6.53 -9.36 7.61
N HIS A 189 -6.77 -10.35 6.74
CA HIS A 189 -7.71 -10.17 5.62
C HIS A 189 -8.60 -11.40 5.38
N THR A 190 -9.30 -11.83 6.44
CA THR A 190 -10.34 -12.86 6.35
C THR A 190 -11.72 -12.25 6.53
N PHE A 191 -12.61 -12.46 5.57
CA PHE A 191 -13.99 -11.96 5.64
C PHE A 191 -14.92 -12.90 6.39
N TRP A 192 -15.93 -12.34 7.06
CA TRP A 192 -17.08 -13.13 7.53
C TRP A 192 -17.87 -13.73 6.36
N PRO A 193 -18.46 -14.93 6.53
CA PRO A 193 -19.32 -15.52 5.51
C PRO A 193 -20.48 -14.59 5.16
N LEU A 194 -20.91 -14.58 3.89
CA LEU A 194 -21.95 -13.68 3.38
C LEU A 194 -23.24 -13.65 4.22
N ARG A 195 -23.58 -14.76 4.89
CA ARG A 195 -24.78 -14.88 5.74
C ARG A 195 -24.71 -14.11 7.05
N GLU A 196 -23.49 -13.85 7.53
CA GLU A 196 -23.18 -13.19 8.81
C GLU A 196 -22.55 -11.81 8.57
N LEU A 197 -22.10 -11.54 7.35
CA LEU A 197 -21.35 -10.35 6.94
C LEU A 197 -21.90 -9.02 7.50
N ARG A 198 -23.23 -8.84 7.48
CA ARG A 198 -23.89 -7.61 7.95
C ARG A 198 -23.81 -7.40 9.45
N ASP A 199 -23.64 -8.47 10.22
CA ASP A 199 -23.49 -8.39 11.68
C ASP A 199 -22.07 -7.93 12.07
N HIS A 200 -21.18 -7.72 11.09
CA HIS A 200 -19.77 -7.38 11.26
C HIS A 200 -19.31 -6.19 10.40
N GLU A 201 -20.25 -5.32 9.98
CA GLU A 201 -19.98 -4.15 9.14
C GLU A 201 -19.45 -2.91 9.90
N SER A 202 -19.61 -2.86 11.24
CA SER A 202 -19.15 -1.71 12.03
C SER A 202 -17.62 -1.61 12.08
N SER A 203 -17.09 -0.41 12.42
CA SER A 203 -15.64 -0.19 12.47
C SER A 203 -14.97 -0.74 13.75
N ASP A 204 -15.75 -1.32 14.68
CA ASP A 204 -15.24 -1.87 15.94
C ASP A 204 -14.30 -3.07 15.71
N PRO A 205 -13.03 -3.00 16.14
CA PRO A 205 -12.07 -4.11 16.07
C PRO A 205 -12.56 -5.41 16.70
N GLY A 206 -13.59 -5.39 17.56
CA GLY A 206 -14.28 -6.57 18.05
C GLY A 206 -14.85 -7.48 16.95
N HIS A 207 -15.09 -6.95 15.75
CA HIS A 207 -15.60 -7.70 14.60
C HIS A 207 -14.52 -8.28 13.67
N ILE A 208 -13.22 -8.07 13.96
CA ILE A 208 -12.14 -8.77 13.25
C ILE A 208 -12.36 -10.29 13.34
N PHE A 209 -12.10 -11.01 12.25
CA PHE A 209 -12.55 -12.39 12.06
C PHE A 209 -12.16 -13.34 13.21
N THR A 210 -10.97 -13.15 13.80
CA THR A 210 -10.60 -13.78 15.07
C THR A 210 -9.88 -12.80 16.00
N SER A 211 -9.94 -13.04 17.31
CA SER A 211 -9.16 -12.30 18.28
C SER A 211 -7.66 -12.40 18.02
N GLU A 212 -7.17 -13.57 17.59
CA GLU A 212 -5.76 -13.79 17.30
C GLU A 212 -5.28 -12.96 16.11
N ALA A 213 -6.12 -12.81 15.06
CA ALA A 213 -5.83 -11.95 13.93
C ALA A 213 -5.74 -10.48 14.36
N ARG A 214 -6.68 -10.04 15.22
CA ARG A 214 -6.68 -8.69 15.79
C ARG A 214 -5.43 -8.41 16.62
N GLU A 215 -5.05 -9.31 17.52
CA GLU A 215 -3.84 -9.12 18.33
C GLU A 215 -2.56 -9.14 17.48
N ALA A 216 -2.51 -9.97 16.43
CA ALA A 216 -1.41 -9.97 15.47
C ALA A 216 -1.33 -8.64 14.69
N ASP A 217 -2.46 -8.06 14.31
CA ASP A 217 -2.50 -6.74 13.67
C ASP A 217 -2.00 -5.64 14.62
N TYR A 218 -2.46 -5.63 15.87
CA TYR A 218 -1.96 -4.68 16.89
C TYR A 218 -0.46 -4.81 17.12
N GLU A 219 0.07 -6.03 17.13
CA GLU A 219 1.51 -6.27 17.25
C GLU A 219 2.29 -5.67 16.07
N ARG A 220 1.81 -5.83 14.82
CA ARG A 220 2.42 -5.19 13.64
C ARG A 220 2.42 -3.67 13.76
N ILE A 221 1.28 -3.10 14.14
CA ILE A 221 1.11 -1.65 14.31
C ILE A 221 2.07 -1.13 15.38
N ALA A 222 2.21 -1.84 16.50
CA ALA A 222 3.16 -1.48 17.55
C ALA A 222 4.61 -1.48 17.03
N TRP A 223 5.02 -2.50 16.28
CA TRP A 223 6.36 -2.53 15.69
C TRP A 223 6.58 -1.43 14.66
N PHE A 224 5.58 -1.10 13.84
CA PHE A 224 5.69 0.04 12.92
C PHE A 224 5.86 1.36 13.66
N LYS A 225 5.14 1.58 14.77
CA LYS A 225 5.31 2.76 15.62
C LYS A 225 6.69 2.84 16.28
N GLU A 226 7.35 1.70 16.49
CA GLU A 226 8.72 1.60 17.02
C GLU A 226 9.81 1.57 15.93
N GLY A 227 9.44 1.68 14.64
CA GLY A 227 10.39 1.54 13.52
C GLY A 227 11.00 0.14 13.39
N ARG A 228 10.36 -0.89 13.95
CA ARG A 228 10.83 -2.29 13.99
C ARG A 228 10.40 -3.09 12.76
N HIS A 229 10.79 -2.61 11.58
CA HIS A 229 10.56 -3.31 10.31
C HIS A 229 11.26 -4.68 10.25
N ASP A 230 12.38 -4.83 10.96
CA ASP A 230 13.08 -6.09 11.17
C ASP A 230 12.15 -7.17 11.76
N LYS A 231 11.47 -6.86 12.87
CA LYS A 231 10.53 -7.79 13.50
C LYS A 231 9.38 -8.15 12.57
N VAL A 232 8.87 -7.16 11.82
CA VAL A 232 7.79 -7.40 10.85
C VAL A 232 8.24 -8.42 9.80
N LEU A 233 9.42 -8.22 9.20
CA LEU A 233 9.93 -9.10 8.14
C LEU A 233 10.31 -10.50 8.68
N ASP A 234 10.92 -10.58 9.86
CA ASP A 234 11.38 -11.84 10.45
C ASP A 234 10.23 -12.78 10.85
N THR A 235 9.04 -12.22 11.11
CA THR A 235 7.87 -12.97 11.59
C THR A 235 6.76 -13.08 10.53
N MET A 236 7.06 -12.84 9.25
CA MET A 236 6.06 -12.92 8.17
C MET A 236 5.39 -14.30 8.05
N ASP A 237 6.14 -15.39 8.26
CA ASP A 237 5.59 -16.76 8.25
C ASP A 237 4.50 -16.97 9.31
N GLU A 238 4.61 -16.26 10.44
CA GLU A 238 3.61 -16.29 11.50
C GLU A 238 2.39 -15.46 11.13
N PHE A 239 2.60 -14.26 10.56
CA PHE A 239 1.51 -13.38 10.15
C PHE A 239 0.68 -13.94 9.00
N TRP A 240 1.31 -14.68 8.07
CA TRP A 240 0.60 -15.32 6.96
C TRP A 240 -0.50 -16.31 7.39
N LYS A 241 -0.48 -16.79 8.64
CA LYS A 241 -1.57 -17.60 9.21
C LYS A 241 -2.89 -16.84 9.24
N TYR A 242 -2.86 -15.52 9.33
CA TYR A 242 -4.03 -14.63 9.35
C TYR A 242 -4.41 -14.09 7.96
N LYS A 243 -3.81 -14.64 6.90
CA LYS A 243 -4.10 -14.35 5.50
C LYS A 243 -4.14 -12.84 5.23
N PRO A 244 -3.03 -12.11 5.44
CA PRO A 244 -3.02 -10.68 5.18
C PRO A 244 -3.27 -10.37 3.71
N GLU A 245 -3.77 -9.17 3.43
CA GLU A 245 -4.21 -8.80 2.08
C GLU A 245 -3.09 -8.98 1.05
N ALA A 246 -3.39 -9.69 -0.04
CA ALA A 246 -2.40 -10.06 -1.05
C ALA A 246 -1.09 -10.62 -0.45
N ARG A 247 -1.19 -11.44 0.62
CA ARG A 247 -0.04 -11.98 1.37
C ARG A 247 0.90 -10.90 1.92
N PHE A 248 0.38 -9.70 2.15
CA PHE A 248 1.12 -8.51 2.61
C PHE A 248 2.17 -8.01 1.61
N TYR A 249 2.02 -8.36 0.33
CA TYR A 249 2.99 -8.02 -0.72
C TYR A 249 3.14 -6.52 -0.97
N HIS A 250 2.07 -5.74 -0.82
CA HIS A 250 2.12 -4.27 -0.90
C HIS A 250 3.11 -3.68 0.12
N TYR A 251 3.11 -4.17 1.36
CA TYR A 251 4.09 -3.78 2.38
C TYR A 251 5.49 -4.30 2.03
N LEU A 252 5.63 -5.56 1.57
CA LEU A 252 6.95 -6.12 1.23
C LEU A 252 7.63 -5.34 0.10
N MET A 253 6.88 -4.93 -0.92
CA MET A 253 7.36 -4.03 -1.98
C MET A 253 7.85 -2.68 -1.39
N MET A 254 7.11 -2.09 -0.46
CA MET A 254 7.52 -0.86 0.22
C MET A 254 8.78 -1.10 1.07
N ALA A 255 8.83 -2.15 1.87
CA ALA A 255 9.97 -2.49 2.71
C ALA A 255 11.25 -2.66 1.87
N GLY A 256 11.17 -3.33 0.72
CA GLY A 256 12.30 -3.43 -0.22
C GLY A 256 12.81 -2.06 -0.70
N ALA A 257 11.92 -1.08 -0.87
CA ALA A 257 12.29 0.28 -1.28
C ALA A 257 12.89 1.12 -0.14
N LEU A 258 12.53 0.83 1.12
CA LEU A 258 12.97 1.58 2.30
C LEU A 258 14.19 0.98 3.00
N GLY A 259 14.74 -0.13 2.50
CA GLY A 259 15.93 -0.78 3.06
C GLY A 259 15.65 -1.95 4.02
N GLU A 260 14.46 -2.55 3.92
CA GLU A 260 14.09 -3.83 4.52
C GLU A 260 14.26 -3.84 6.05
N GLN A 261 14.95 -4.82 6.61
CA GLN A 261 15.19 -4.92 8.05
C GLN A 261 16.01 -3.75 8.61
N ALA A 262 16.74 -3.03 7.76
CA ALA A 262 17.51 -1.85 8.20
C ALA A 262 16.63 -0.59 8.27
N CYS A 263 15.39 -0.62 7.78
CA CYS A 263 14.47 0.51 7.86
C CYS A 263 14.13 0.82 9.33
N VAL A 264 14.31 2.08 9.72
CA VAL A 264 14.08 2.57 11.09
C VAL A 264 12.94 3.60 11.18
N ALA A 265 12.18 3.77 10.10
CA ALA A 265 11.13 4.78 10.06
C ALA A 265 9.97 4.42 11.02
N GLU A 266 9.67 5.34 11.94
CA GLU A 266 8.56 5.19 12.88
C GLU A 266 7.25 5.63 12.23
N ALA A 267 6.17 4.88 12.51
CA ALA A 267 4.85 5.20 11.99
C ALA A 267 4.13 6.26 12.84
N ARG A 268 3.67 7.33 12.17
CA ARG A 268 2.59 8.20 12.63
C ARG A 268 1.26 7.65 12.13
N GLN A 269 0.34 7.35 13.06
CA GLN A 269 -0.97 6.82 12.71
C GLN A 269 -1.98 7.94 12.48
N TYR A 270 -2.85 7.76 11.48
CA TYR A 270 -3.98 8.64 11.19
C TYR A 270 -5.30 7.87 11.32
N GLY A 271 -6.21 8.36 12.16
CA GLY A 271 -7.38 7.58 12.57
C GLY A 271 -7.01 6.38 13.47
N GLU A 272 -7.98 5.51 13.72
CA GLU A 272 -7.79 4.31 14.54
C GLU A 272 -7.55 3.05 13.69
N TYR A 273 -7.13 1.97 14.34
CA TYR A 273 -7.21 0.64 13.72
C TYR A 273 -8.66 0.18 13.79
N GLU A 274 -9.23 -0.19 12.65
CA GLU A 274 -10.66 -0.43 12.49
C GLU A 274 -10.93 -1.75 11.77
N ASN A 275 -12.08 -2.33 12.08
CA ASN A 275 -12.62 -3.46 11.33
C ASN A 275 -13.25 -2.99 10.01
N SER A 276 -13.16 -3.85 9.00
CA SER A 276 -14.12 -3.86 7.90
C SER A 276 -14.45 -5.30 7.53
N ILE A 277 -15.61 -5.78 7.98
CA ILE A 277 -16.16 -7.10 7.62
C ILE A 277 -15.19 -8.25 7.98
N GLY A 278 -14.47 -8.13 9.08
CA GLY A 278 -13.52 -9.13 9.57
C GLY A 278 -12.06 -8.86 9.21
N THR A 279 -11.78 -7.85 8.36
CA THR A 279 -10.43 -7.45 7.93
C THR A 279 -9.90 -6.26 8.74
N GLY A 280 -8.59 -6.23 9.00
CA GLY A 280 -7.94 -5.21 9.81
C GLY A 280 -7.39 -4.04 8.99
N GLN A 281 -7.89 -2.83 9.24
CA GLN A 281 -7.62 -1.63 8.46
C GLN A 281 -6.88 -0.58 9.29
N VAL A 282 -5.88 0.09 8.71
CA VAL A 282 -5.12 1.16 9.37
C VAL A 282 -4.53 2.15 8.36
N HIS A 283 -4.26 3.37 8.79
CA HIS A 283 -3.38 4.31 8.08
C HIS A 283 -2.13 4.60 8.92
N LEU A 284 -0.99 4.14 8.45
CA LEU A 284 0.32 4.41 9.02
C LEU A 284 1.15 5.19 8.01
N TRP A 285 1.61 6.37 8.42
CA TRP A 285 2.50 7.21 7.65
C TRP A 285 3.90 7.16 8.23
N PHE A 286 4.90 7.03 7.37
CA PHE A 286 6.31 6.99 7.71
C PHE A 286 6.97 8.24 7.15
N ASP A 287 7.26 9.19 8.03
CA ASP A 287 8.06 10.35 7.69
C ASP A 287 9.51 9.89 7.43
N ARG A 288 10.16 10.45 6.41
CA ARG A 288 11.57 10.09 6.16
C ARG A 288 12.43 10.50 7.36
N PRO A 289 13.19 9.58 7.98
CA PRO A 289 14.08 9.95 9.07
C PRO A 289 15.19 10.89 8.60
N ALA A 290 15.67 11.78 9.49
CA ALA A 290 16.68 12.78 9.16
C ALA A 290 18.00 12.17 8.61
N GLU A 291 18.40 11.01 9.13
CA GLU A 291 19.60 10.28 8.71
C GLU A 291 19.34 9.32 7.53
N GLY A 292 18.13 9.36 6.94
CA GLY A 292 17.69 8.46 5.89
C GLY A 292 16.89 7.26 6.41
N TRP A 293 16.33 6.48 5.48
CA TRP A 293 15.45 5.36 5.79
C TRP A 293 16.11 4.25 6.60
N THR A 294 17.41 4.03 6.40
CA THR A 294 18.17 2.97 7.08
C THR A 294 19.01 3.51 8.23
N GLY A 295 18.96 2.85 9.38
CA GLY A 295 19.83 3.21 10.52
C GLY A 295 21.31 2.94 10.24
N THR A 296 22.20 3.43 11.12
CA THR A 296 23.66 3.21 11.02
C THR A 296 24.10 1.77 11.35
N GLY A 297 23.16 0.84 11.55
CA GLY A 297 23.46 -0.57 11.74
C GLY A 297 23.85 -1.20 10.41
N ALA A 298 24.97 -1.92 10.37
CA ALA A 298 25.38 -2.63 9.15
C ALA A 298 24.23 -3.53 8.66
N PRO A 299 23.96 -3.59 7.34
CA PRO A 299 22.93 -4.48 6.81
C PRO A 299 23.24 -5.90 7.27
N ALA A 300 22.28 -6.54 7.94
CA ALA A 300 22.41 -7.95 8.30
C ALA A 300 22.63 -8.71 6.99
N SER A 301 23.79 -9.36 6.86
CA SER A 301 24.08 -10.19 5.71
C SER A 301 22.93 -11.19 5.55
N ALA A 302 22.24 -11.16 4.41
CA ALA A 302 21.20 -12.12 4.10
C ALA A 302 21.75 -13.53 4.27
N SER A 303 21.35 -14.21 5.34
CA SER A 303 21.64 -15.64 5.50
C SER A 303 20.98 -16.35 4.33
N PRO A 304 21.71 -17.25 3.61
CA PRO A 304 21.09 -17.99 2.52
C PRO A 304 19.97 -18.85 3.10
N ARG A 305 18.72 -18.48 2.83
CA ARG A 305 17.57 -19.33 3.15
C ARG A 305 17.65 -20.55 2.24
N THR A 306 17.75 -21.72 2.86
CA THR A 306 17.79 -23.04 2.22
C THR A 306 16.55 -23.20 1.32
N PRO A 307 16.66 -23.76 0.11
CA PRO A 307 15.48 -23.98 -0.72
C PRO A 307 14.57 -24.99 -0.02
N HIS A 308 13.32 -24.59 0.24
CA HIS A 308 12.29 -25.50 0.73
C HIS A 308 12.15 -26.67 -0.25
N SER A 309 12.42 -27.88 0.26
CA SER A 309 12.11 -29.13 -0.43
C SER A 309 10.60 -29.20 -0.68
N ARG A 310 10.21 -29.29 -1.96
CA ARG A 310 8.84 -29.59 -2.35
C ARG A 310 8.43 -30.96 -1.79
N SER A 311 7.30 -31.01 -1.09
CA SER A 311 6.47 -32.21 -0.90
C SER A 311 5.11 -31.96 -1.52
#